data_AF-A0A528WVB2-F1
#
_entry.id   AF-A0A528WVB2-F1
#
_cell.length_a   1.000
_cell.length_b   1.000
_cell.length_c   1.000
_cell.angle_alpha   90.00
_cell.angle_beta   90.00
_cell.angle_gamma   90.00
#
_symmetry.space_group_name_H-M   'P 1'
#
loop_
_entity.id
_entity.type
_entity.pdbx_description
1 polymer ?
#
loop_
_entity_poly.entity_id
_entity_poly.type
_entity_poly.pdbx_seq_one_letter_code
_entity_poly.pdbx_strand_id
1 'polypeptide(L)'
;MRKRYILAAVAAVAGCQTGPTPIVFKPGVDLSSTLSAVDQCKIDSFKEIPQSLATDVHPGYSNPGTIQCNTFGTIITCNRIGAIDIPATTTTFDVNAALRDRYITRCLEGKGFTVKADGRACATESETKKALADRAAGQFPQCAVKLGP
;
A
#
# COMPACT_ATOMS: atom_id res chain seq x y z
N MET A 1 16.62 -30.11 14.06
CA MET A 1 16.77 -29.13 12.96
C MET A 1 15.44 -28.56 12.43
N ARG A 2 14.32 -29.30 12.47
CA ARG A 2 12.98 -28.85 12.04
C ARG A 2 12.44 -27.57 12.73
N LYS A 3 12.77 -27.36 14.01
CA LYS A 3 12.35 -26.16 14.79
C LYS A 3 13.02 -24.85 14.35
N ARG A 4 14.21 -24.89 13.75
CA ARG A 4 14.93 -23.68 13.29
C ARG A 4 14.33 -23.10 12.00
N TYR A 5 13.74 -23.96 11.17
CA TYR A 5 13.10 -23.54 9.92
C TYR A 5 11.73 -22.89 10.12
N ILE A 6 11.05 -23.17 11.24
CA ILE A 6 9.74 -22.56 11.57
C ILE A 6 9.92 -21.08 11.95
N LEU A 7 11.01 -20.72 12.64
CA LEU A 7 11.32 -19.34 13.01
C LEU A 7 11.66 -18.46 11.80
N ALA A 8 12.30 -19.03 10.77
CA ALA A 8 12.65 -18.30 9.55
C ALA A 8 11.42 -17.98 8.68
N ALA A 9 10.40 -18.85 8.69
CA ALA A 9 9.18 -18.66 7.89
C ALA A 9 8.25 -17.56 8.45
N VAL A 10 8.23 -17.35 9.78
CA VAL A 10 7.38 -16.32 10.41
C VAL A 10 7.94 -14.90 10.21
N ALA A 11 9.26 -14.75 10.10
CA ALA A 11 9.90 -13.45 9.86
C ALA A 11 9.62 -12.88 8.45
N ALA A 12 9.32 -13.74 7.47
CA ALA A 12 9.09 -13.31 6.09
C ALA A 12 7.69 -12.73 5.83
N VAL A 13 6.71 -12.96 6.72
CA VAL A 13 5.30 -12.53 6.52
C VAL A 13 5.00 -11.17 7.17
N ALA A 14 5.92 -10.61 7.95
CA ALA A 14 5.73 -9.31 8.62
C ALA A 14 6.04 -8.09 7.72
N GLY A 15 6.39 -8.29 6.45
CA GLY A 15 6.87 -7.24 5.54
C GLY A 15 5.80 -6.41 4.82
N CYS A 16 4.50 -6.68 5.01
CA CYS A 16 3.45 -6.03 4.22
C CYS A 16 3.02 -4.66 4.78
N GLN A 17 3.93 -3.69 4.98
CA GLN A 17 3.59 -2.25 4.98
C GLN A 17 4.83 -1.42 4.64
N THR A 18 4.99 -1.02 3.38
CA THR A 18 6.07 -0.12 2.94
C THR A 18 5.52 1.04 2.10
N GLY A 19 4.46 1.66 2.59
CA GLY A 19 4.10 3.02 2.18
C GLY A 19 4.59 4.03 3.22
N PRO A 20 5.04 5.23 2.81
CA PRO A 20 5.30 6.30 3.77
C PRO A 20 4.01 6.60 4.55
N THR A 21 4.11 6.66 5.88
CA THR A 21 2.96 6.97 6.74
C THR A 21 3.06 8.41 7.21
N PRO A 22 2.13 9.29 6.81
CA PRO A 22 2.23 10.70 7.14
C PRO A 22 2.14 10.93 8.65
N ILE A 23 3.00 11.80 9.17
CA ILE A 23 2.94 12.23 10.57
C ILE A 23 2.13 13.53 10.61
N VAL A 24 0.99 13.49 11.30
CA VAL A 24 0.11 14.65 11.48
C VAL A 24 0.23 15.14 12.92
N PHE A 25 0.65 16.39 13.10
CA PHE A 25 0.92 16.94 14.42
C PHE A 25 0.45 18.39 14.56
N LYS A 26 -0.10 18.69 15.74
CA LYS A 26 -0.41 20.05 16.19
C LYS A 26 -0.14 20.12 17.70
N PRO A 27 0.65 21.09 18.18
CA PRO A 27 0.90 21.25 19.61
C PRO A 27 -0.40 21.45 20.40
N GLY A 28 -0.50 20.82 21.57
CA GLY A 28 -1.66 20.95 22.47
C GLY A 28 -2.91 20.18 22.03
N VAL A 29 -2.84 19.37 20.97
CA VAL A 29 -3.96 18.55 20.48
C VAL A 29 -3.69 17.08 20.73
N ASP A 30 -4.67 16.40 21.32
CA ASP A 30 -4.61 14.98 21.60
C ASP A 30 -4.70 14.12 20.31
N LEU A 31 -4.40 12.83 20.44
CA LEU A 31 -4.39 11.91 19.31
C LEU A 31 -5.81 11.68 18.74
N SER A 32 -6.85 11.66 19.58
CA SER A 32 -8.24 11.44 19.17
C SER A 32 -8.79 12.62 18.38
N SER A 33 -8.45 13.84 18.79
CA SER A 33 -8.78 15.05 18.01
C SER A 33 -8.02 15.08 16.67
N THR A 34 -6.79 14.59 16.63
CA THR A 34 -6.03 14.45 15.37
C THR A 34 -6.72 13.45 14.43
N LEU A 35 -7.17 12.30 14.95
CA LEU A 35 -7.95 11.31 14.20
C LEU A 35 -9.20 11.93 13.58
N SER A 36 -10.01 12.57 14.42
CA SER A 36 -11.25 13.21 13.98
C SER A 36 -11.01 14.26 12.90
N ALA A 37 -9.94 15.05 12.99
CA ALA A 37 -9.58 16.04 11.98
C ALA A 37 -9.15 15.38 10.64
N VAL A 38 -8.36 14.31 10.70
CA VAL A 38 -7.97 13.54 9.52
C VAL A 38 -9.18 12.92 8.84
N ASP A 39 -10.08 12.32 9.61
CA ASP A 39 -11.27 11.67 9.06
C ASP A 39 -12.25 12.68 8.47
N GLN A 40 -12.44 13.84 9.10
CA GLN A 40 -13.25 14.91 8.52
C GLN A 40 -12.66 15.39 7.18
N CYS A 41 -11.35 15.62 7.12
CA CYS A 41 -10.69 16.03 5.88
C CYS A 41 -10.76 14.97 4.78
N LYS A 42 -10.75 13.67 5.14
CA LYS A 42 -10.99 12.57 4.19
C LYS A 42 -12.43 12.57 3.68
N ILE A 43 -13.42 12.73 4.57
CA ILE A 43 -14.83 12.81 4.17
C ILE A 43 -15.06 13.97 3.23
N ASP A 44 -14.48 15.14 3.54
CA ASP A 44 -14.61 16.33 2.71
C ASP A 44 -13.89 16.14 1.36
N SER A 45 -12.76 15.43 1.33
CA SER A 45 -12.08 15.12 0.06
C SER A 45 -12.93 14.23 -0.86
N PHE A 46 -13.71 13.30 -0.32
CA PHE A 46 -14.63 12.48 -1.11
C PHE A 46 -15.83 13.26 -1.65
N LYS A 47 -16.27 14.32 -0.95
CA LYS A 47 -17.36 15.19 -1.41
C LYS A 47 -16.90 16.12 -2.54
N GLU A 48 -15.74 16.75 -2.37
CA GLU A 48 -15.21 17.74 -3.32
C GLU A 48 -14.54 17.08 -4.53
N ILE A 49 -13.91 15.92 -4.33
CA ILE A 49 -13.15 15.20 -5.36
C ILE A 49 -13.68 13.76 -5.44
N PRO A 50 -14.78 13.55 -6.19
CA PRO A 50 -15.39 12.23 -6.31
C PRO A 50 -14.41 11.23 -6.93
N GLN A 51 -14.63 9.95 -6.60
CA GLN A 51 -13.84 8.84 -7.15
C GLN A 51 -14.01 8.76 -8.66
N SER A 52 -12.90 8.61 -9.37
CA SER A 52 -12.89 8.37 -10.82
C SER A 52 -12.11 7.10 -11.08
N LEU A 53 -12.83 5.99 -11.22
CA LEU A 53 -12.22 4.69 -11.45
C LEU A 53 -11.95 4.52 -12.95
N ALA A 54 -10.70 4.25 -13.28
CA ALA A 54 -10.27 3.83 -14.61
C ALA A 54 -9.75 2.39 -14.53
N THR A 55 -9.96 1.63 -15.59
CA THR A 55 -9.46 0.26 -15.71
C THR A 55 -8.54 0.17 -16.90
N ASP A 56 -7.27 -0.12 -16.64
CA ASP A 56 -6.31 -0.45 -17.68
C ASP A 56 -6.37 -1.95 -17.97
N VAL A 57 -6.56 -2.28 -19.24
CA VAL A 57 -6.58 -3.66 -19.74
C VAL A 57 -5.30 -3.91 -20.52
N HIS A 58 -4.47 -4.79 -20.01
CA HIS A 58 -3.30 -5.29 -20.72
C HIS A 58 -3.70 -6.61 -21.40
N PRO A 59 -3.88 -6.60 -22.73
CA PRO A 59 -4.33 -7.80 -23.43
C PRO A 59 -3.31 -8.92 -23.27
N GLY A 60 -3.82 -10.13 -23.07
CA GLY A 60 -3.01 -11.33 -23.08
C GLY A 60 -2.51 -11.65 -24.48
N TYR A 61 -1.49 -12.48 -24.56
CA TYR A 61 -0.95 -12.99 -25.82
C TYR A 61 -0.85 -14.50 -25.74
N SER A 62 -1.52 -15.20 -26.65
CA SER A 62 -1.50 -16.65 -26.71
C SER A 62 -1.07 -17.11 -28.10
N ASN A 63 -0.05 -17.97 -28.14
CA ASN A 63 0.38 -18.67 -29.34
C ASN A 63 0.35 -20.17 -29.03
N PRO A 64 -0.49 -20.96 -29.72
CA PRO A 64 -0.64 -22.39 -29.47
C PRO A 64 0.60 -23.22 -29.86
N GLY A 65 1.63 -22.62 -30.46
CA GLY A 65 2.84 -23.28 -30.93
C GLY A 65 2.57 -24.19 -32.13
N THR A 66 3.60 -24.93 -32.52
CA THR A 66 3.52 -25.91 -33.62
C THR A 66 3.53 -27.32 -33.07
N ILE A 67 2.72 -28.20 -33.65
CA ILE A 67 2.77 -29.63 -33.35
C ILE A 67 3.85 -30.26 -34.23
N GLN A 68 4.88 -30.82 -33.62
CA GLN A 68 5.89 -31.60 -34.31
C GLN A 68 5.72 -33.07 -33.94
N CYS A 69 5.43 -33.89 -34.94
CA CYS A 69 5.31 -35.34 -34.80
C CYS A 69 6.54 -36.02 -35.39
N ASN A 70 7.08 -37.00 -34.66
CA ASN A 70 8.12 -37.90 -35.14
C ASN A 70 7.57 -39.33 -35.18
N THR A 71 7.84 -40.03 -36.27
CA THR A 71 7.43 -41.43 -36.46
C THR A 71 8.65 -42.34 -36.39
N PHE A 72 8.61 -43.34 -35.52
CA PHE A 72 9.62 -44.40 -35.43
C PHE A 72 8.91 -45.76 -35.50
N GLY A 73 9.09 -46.46 -36.62
CA GLY A 73 8.36 -47.71 -36.89
C GLY A 73 6.86 -47.47 -37.00
N THR A 74 6.06 -48.16 -36.17
CA THR A 74 4.60 -47.99 -36.07
C THR A 74 4.17 -47.00 -34.99
N ILE A 75 5.11 -46.42 -34.24
CA ILE A 75 4.82 -45.49 -33.14
C ILE A 75 4.96 -44.05 -33.64
N ILE A 76 3.92 -43.24 -33.40
CA ILE A 76 3.89 -41.81 -33.69
C ILE A 76 3.88 -41.05 -32.36
N THR A 77 4.86 -40.18 -32.16
CA THR A 77 4.94 -39.31 -30.97
C THR A 77 4.87 -37.86 -31.41
N CYS A 78 3.91 -37.10 -30.88
CA CYS A 78 3.72 -35.69 -31.18
C CYS A 78 3.99 -34.81 -29.96
N ASN A 79 4.78 -33.76 -30.14
CA ASN A 79 5.07 -32.75 -29.12
C ASN A 79 4.67 -31.36 -29.62
N ARG A 80 4.17 -30.51 -28.72
CA ARG A 80 3.89 -29.09 -28.99
C ARG A 80 5.11 -28.26 -28.63
N ILE A 81 5.63 -27.49 -29.58
CA ILE A 81 6.85 -26.69 -29.43
C ILE A 81 6.53 -25.22 -29.70
N GLY A 82 7.13 -24.32 -28.91
CA GLY A 82 6.97 -22.87 -29.10
C GLY A 82 5.62 -22.30 -28.66
N ALA A 83 4.88 -23.03 -27.82
CA ALA A 83 3.66 -22.49 -27.22
C ALA A 83 4.00 -21.44 -26.14
N ILE A 84 3.30 -20.31 -26.16
CA ILE A 84 3.39 -19.26 -25.15
C ILE A 84 1.99 -18.79 -24.82
N ASP A 85 1.70 -18.60 -23.53
CA ASP A 85 0.43 -18.09 -23.06
C ASP A 85 0.70 -17.05 -21.96
N ILE A 86 0.48 -15.78 -22.30
CA ILE A 86 0.57 -14.64 -21.40
C ILE A 86 -0.88 -14.23 -21.10
N PRO A 87 -1.37 -14.44 -19.86
CA PRO A 87 -2.74 -14.11 -19.52
C PRO A 87 -2.97 -12.60 -19.59
N ALA A 88 -4.20 -12.21 -19.93
CA ALA A 88 -4.60 -10.81 -19.84
C ALA A 88 -4.61 -10.35 -18.38
N THR A 89 -4.18 -9.12 -18.12
CA THR A 89 -4.27 -8.51 -16.80
C THR A 89 -5.12 -7.25 -16.88
N THR A 90 -5.87 -7.01 -15.80
CA THR A 90 -6.67 -5.79 -15.65
C THR A 90 -6.27 -5.12 -14.35
N THR A 91 -6.11 -3.81 -14.36
CA THR A 91 -5.78 -3.02 -13.17
C THR A 91 -6.74 -1.85 -13.09
N THR A 92 -7.53 -1.81 -12.03
CA THR A 92 -8.43 -0.69 -11.75
C THR A 92 -7.78 0.24 -10.73
N PHE A 93 -7.74 1.52 -11.03
CA PHE A 93 -7.16 2.54 -10.16
C PHE A 93 -8.04 3.79 -10.15
N ASP A 94 -7.93 4.57 -9.07
CA ASP A 94 -8.61 5.85 -8.96
C ASP A 94 -7.71 6.96 -9.46
N VAL A 95 -8.11 7.59 -10.57
CA VAL A 95 -7.38 8.66 -11.25
C VAL A 95 -7.23 9.89 -10.34
N ASN A 96 -8.21 10.11 -9.45
CA ASN A 96 -8.25 11.27 -8.56
C ASN A 96 -7.62 11.02 -7.19
N ALA A 97 -7.06 9.83 -6.92
CA ALA A 97 -6.49 9.50 -5.61
C ALA A 97 -5.45 10.55 -5.15
N ALA A 98 -4.49 10.89 -6.01
CA ALA A 98 -3.44 11.86 -5.69
C ALA A 98 -3.98 13.28 -5.44
N LEU A 99 -5.11 13.65 -6.07
CA LEU A 99 -5.76 14.94 -5.83
C LEU A 99 -6.43 14.96 -4.45
N ARG A 100 -7.09 13.86 -4.06
CA ARG A 100 -7.65 13.72 -2.70
C ARG A 100 -6.58 13.77 -1.62
N ASP A 101 -5.44 13.12 -1.83
CA ASP A 101 -4.32 13.16 -0.86
C ASP A 101 -3.83 14.60 -0.67
N ARG A 102 -3.65 15.36 -1.75
CA ARG A 102 -3.28 16.79 -1.69
C ARG A 102 -4.34 17.64 -0.99
N TYR A 103 -5.62 17.34 -1.22
CA TYR A 103 -6.73 18.02 -0.55
C TYR A 103 -6.71 17.77 0.95
N ILE A 104 -6.51 16.52 1.38
CA ILE A 104 -6.44 16.15 2.80
C ILE A 104 -5.29 16.91 3.48
N THR A 105 -4.10 16.95 2.86
CA THR A 105 -2.97 17.72 3.40
C THR A 105 -3.32 19.20 3.56
N ARG A 106 -3.87 19.85 2.55
CA ARG A 106 -4.28 21.27 2.62
C ARG A 106 -5.37 21.52 3.66
N CYS A 107 -6.33 20.61 3.79
CA CYS A 107 -7.38 20.69 4.80
C CYS A 107 -6.80 20.64 6.22
N LEU A 108 -5.83 19.75 6.45
CA LEU A 108 -5.13 19.63 7.73
C LEU A 108 -4.27 20.87 8.03
N GLU A 109 -3.52 21.36 7.04
CA GLU A 109 -2.73 22.59 7.15
C GLU A 109 -3.62 23.81 7.47
N GLY A 110 -4.78 23.93 6.81
CA GLY A 110 -5.78 24.96 7.10
C GLY A 110 -6.37 24.88 8.52
N LYS A 111 -6.38 23.68 9.13
CA LYS A 111 -6.75 23.47 10.55
C LYS A 111 -5.56 23.69 11.51
N GLY A 112 -4.39 24.07 10.99
CA GLY A 112 -3.17 24.33 11.75
C GLY A 112 -2.38 23.08 12.13
N PHE A 113 -2.58 21.95 11.44
CA PHE A 113 -1.75 20.77 11.59
C PHE A 113 -0.54 20.84 10.66
N THR A 114 0.60 20.40 11.15
CA THR A 114 1.78 20.12 10.34
C THR A 114 1.72 18.68 9.85
N VAL A 115 1.89 18.48 8.55
CA VAL A 115 1.90 17.16 7.91
C VAL A 115 3.29 16.86 7.36
N LYS A 116 3.90 15.78 7.83
CA LYS A 116 5.14 15.25 7.26
C LYS A 116 4.82 13.99 6.45
N ALA A 117 4.78 14.12 5.12
CA ALA A 117 4.34 13.07 4.20
C ALA A 117 5.34 11.89 4.09
N ASP A 118 6.63 12.14 4.25
CA ASP A 118 7.75 11.18 4.21
C ASP A 118 7.99 10.48 5.56
N GLY A 119 6.95 10.41 6.41
CA GLY A 119 7.03 9.75 7.70
C GLY A 119 7.09 8.22 7.62
N ARG A 120 7.45 7.59 8.74
CA ARG A 120 7.36 6.13 8.95
C ARG A 120 6.51 5.82 10.18
N ALA A 121 5.90 4.64 10.19
CA ALA A 121 5.17 4.17 11.35
C ALA A 121 6.16 3.83 12.47
N CYS A 122 5.76 4.05 13.71
CA CYS A 122 6.54 3.56 14.85
C CYS A 122 6.55 2.02 14.82
N ALA A 123 7.74 1.41 14.88
CA ALA A 123 7.93 -0.03 14.77
C ALA A 123 7.88 -0.73 16.13
N THR A 124 8.30 -0.06 17.20
CA THR A 124 8.37 -0.63 18.55
C THR A 124 7.51 0.13 19.55
N GLU A 125 7.15 -0.53 20.67
CA GLU A 125 6.42 0.11 21.77
C GLU A 125 7.23 1.23 22.44
N SER A 126 8.56 1.12 22.42
CA SER A 126 9.44 2.19 22.90
C SER A 126 9.33 3.45 22.03
N GLU A 127 9.33 3.27 20.70
CA GLU A 127 9.14 4.37 19.76
C GLU A 127 7.75 5.00 19.89
N THR A 128 6.69 4.22 20.10
CA THR A 128 5.35 4.78 20.31
C THR A 128 5.27 5.59 21.59
N LYS A 129 5.82 5.10 22.71
CA LYS A 129 5.90 5.85 23.98
C LYS A 129 6.66 7.16 23.81
N LYS A 130 7.80 7.12 23.10
CA LYS A 130 8.58 8.32 22.80
C LYS A 130 7.80 9.31 21.94
N ALA A 131 7.16 8.85 20.86
CA ALA A 131 6.35 9.71 20.00
C ALA A 131 5.18 10.35 20.75
N LEU A 132 4.54 9.62 21.68
CA LEU A 132 3.50 10.19 22.54
C LEU A 132 4.06 11.23 23.52
N ALA A 133 5.24 10.99 24.09
CA ALA A 133 5.91 11.95 24.97
C ALA A 133 6.33 13.23 24.20
N ASP A 134 6.91 13.08 23.01
CA ASP A 134 7.28 14.20 22.13
C ASP A 134 6.04 15.06 21.84
N ARG A 135 4.90 14.43 21.51
CA ARG A 135 3.63 15.13 21.26
C ARG A 135 3.13 15.88 22.50
N ALA A 136 3.19 15.26 23.67
CA ALA A 136 2.79 15.89 24.94
C ALA A 136 3.69 17.08 25.29
N ALA A 137 4.97 17.02 24.92
CA ALA A 137 5.93 18.11 25.06
C ALA A 137 5.80 19.19 23.96
N GLY A 138 4.84 19.08 23.03
CA GLY A 138 4.67 20.00 21.93
C GLY A 138 5.73 19.85 20.81
N GLN A 139 6.51 18.78 20.84
CA GLN A 139 7.54 18.48 19.85
C GLN A 139 6.98 17.60 18.73
N PHE A 140 7.50 17.80 17.52
CA PHE A 140 7.11 17.00 16.37
C PHE A 140 7.69 15.57 16.49
N PRO A 141 6.86 14.52 16.51
CA PRO A 141 7.33 13.16 16.74
C PRO A 141 8.12 12.62 15.54
N GLN A 142 9.08 11.74 15.80
CA GLN A 142 9.94 11.14 14.77
C GLN A 142 9.25 10.04 13.95
N CYS A 143 8.14 9.48 14.44
CA CYS A 143 7.37 8.43 13.78
C CYS A 143 5.87 8.64 13.96
N ALA A 144 5.07 8.08 13.07
CA ALA A 144 3.63 8.08 13.15
C ALA A 144 3.18 7.01 14.15
N VAL A 145 2.52 7.44 15.23
CA VAL A 145 1.79 6.54 16.12
C VAL A 145 0.61 5.97 15.34
N LYS A 146 0.35 4.66 15.44
CA LYS A 146 -0.83 4.06 14.82
C LYS A 146 -2.09 4.76 15.33
N LEU A 147 -2.76 5.39 14.38
CA LEU A 147 -3.97 6.16 14.54
C LEU A 147 -5.16 5.19 14.37
N GLY A 148 -5.51 4.45 15.42
CA GLY A 148 -6.60 3.46 15.41
C GLY A 148 -6.20 2.02 15.01
N PRO A 149 -7.13 1.04 15.15
CA PRO A 149 -6.89 -0.37 14.83
C PRO A 149 -6.59 -0.61 13.35
#